data_AF-A0A4U3IF08-F1
#
_entry.id   AF-A0A4U3IF08-F1
#
_cell.length_a   1.000
_cell.length_b   1.000
_cell.length_c   1.000
_cell.angle_alpha   90.00
_cell.angle_beta   90.00
_cell.angle_gamma   90.00
#
_symmetry.space_group_name_H-M   'P 1'
#
loop_
_entity.id
_entity.type
_entity.pdbx_description
1 polymer ?
#
loop_
_entity_poly.entity_id
_entity_poly.type
_entity_poly.pdbx_seq_one_letter_code
_entity_poly.pdbx_strand_id
1 'polypeptide(L)'
;MSKRKVIPLLIYILFLLVPIYWLLNMSFKSNTEILGGLTLFPQDFTLANYKVIFTDPSWYTGYLNSLYYVSLNTVISLSVALPAAYAFSRYRFLGDKHLFFWLLTNRMAPPAVFLLPFFQLYSSIGLFDTHIAVALAHCLFNVPLAVWILEGFMSGVPKEIDETAYIDGYSFPKFFVKIFIPLIGSGIGVTAFFCFMFSWVELLLARTLTSVNAKPIAAVMTRTVSASGIDWGVLAAAGVLTILPGMLVIWFVRNHVAKGFALGRV
;
A
#
# COMPACT_ATOMS: atom_id res chain seq x y z
N MET A 1 -16.82 -27.72 6.55
CA MET A 1 -17.70 -26.71 7.21
C MET A 1 -19.14 -27.18 7.11
N SER A 2 -19.89 -27.23 8.22
CA SER A 2 -21.33 -27.55 8.20
C SER A 2 -22.09 -26.56 7.31
N LYS A 3 -23.06 -27.03 6.51
CA LYS A 3 -23.91 -26.21 5.63
C LYS A 3 -24.53 -24.99 6.35
N ARG A 4 -24.77 -25.10 7.67
CA ARG A 4 -25.27 -24.00 8.53
C ARG A 4 -24.30 -22.81 8.69
N LYS A 5 -22.99 -23.02 8.55
CA LYS A 5 -21.97 -21.94 8.64
C LYS A 5 -21.65 -21.30 7.29
N VAL A 6 -21.98 -21.95 6.18
CA VAL A 6 -21.67 -21.47 4.82
C VAL A 6 -22.64 -20.38 4.39
N ILE A 7 -23.92 -20.54 4.69
CA ILE A 7 -24.98 -19.59 4.32
C ILE A 7 -24.72 -18.17 4.89
N PRO A 8 -24.48 -17.97 6.21
CA PRO A 8 -24.22 -16.62 6.72
C PRO A 8 -22.93 -16.02 6.16
N LEU A 9 -21.90 -16.85 5.89
CA LEU A 9 -20.66 -16.40 5.26
C LEU A 9 -20.90 -15.91 3.83
N LEU A 10 -21.71 -16.62 3.04
CA LEU A 10 -22.07 -16.21 1.69
C LEU A 10 -22.87 -14.90 1.69
N ILE A 11 -23.85 -14.76 2.57
CA ILE A 11 -24.63 -13.52 2.73
C ILE A 11 -23.70 -12.35 3.07
N TYR A 12 -22.76 -12.57 4.00
CA TYR A 12 -21.78 -11.57 4.38
C TYR A 12 -20.88 -11.16 3.20
N ILE A 13 -20.35 -12.12 2.43
CA ILE A 13 -19.53 -11.83 1.24
C ILE A 13 -20.34 -11.05 0.21
N LEU A 14 -21.58 -11.46 -0.08
CA LEU A 14 -22.45 -10.75 -1.02
C LEU A 14 -22.71 -9.32 -0.57
N PHE A 15 -22.96 -9.10 0.72
CA PHE A 15 -23.14 -7.78 1.31
C PHE A 15 -21.89 -6.89 1.13
N LEU A 16 -20.70 -7.43 1.36
CA LEU A 16 -19.43 -6.71 1.13
C LEU A 16 -19.18 -6.36 -0.34
N LEU A 17 -19.71 -7.15 -1.28
CA LEU A 17 -19.57 -6.91 -2.71
C LEU A 17 -20.55 -5.85 -3.25
N VAL A 18 -21.62 -5.51 -2.52
CA VAL A 18 -22.60 -4.49 -2.95
C VAL A 18 -21.97 -3.15 -3.35
N PRO A 19 -21.12 -2.50 -2.54
CA PRO A 19 -20.52 -1.21 -2.93
C PRO A 19 -19.56 -1.35 -4.13
N ILE A 20 -18.85 -2.48 -4.23
CA ILE A 20 -17.95 -2.76 -5.36
C ILE A 20 -18.75 -2.98 -6.64
N TYR A 21 -19.85 -3.73 -6.55
CA TYR A 21 -20.80 -3.92 -7.63
C TYR A 21 -21.36 -2.58 -8.09
N TRP A 22 -21.80 -1.73 -7.16
CA TRP A 22 -22.36 -0.42 -7.49
C TRP A 22 -21.35 0.48 -8.19
N LEU A 23 -20.12 0.54 -7.68
CA LEU A 23 -19.01 1.28 -8.29
C LEU A 23 -18.71 0.77 -9.70
N LEU A 24 -18.60 -0.56 -9.87
CA LEU A 24 -18.36 -1.18 -11.17
C LEU A 24 -19.50 -0.88 -12.15
N ASN A 25 -20.74 -0.97 -11.68
CA ASN A 25 -21.93 -0.70 -12.47
C ASN A 25 -21.99 0.75 -12.96
N MET A 26 -21.72 1.72 -12.06
CA MET A 26 -21.64 3.15 -12.42
C MET A 26 -20.54 3.43 -13.44
N SER A 27 -19.43 2.69 -13.41
CA SER A 27 -18.33 2.89 -14.36
C SER A 27 -18.72 2.65 -15.83
N PHE A 28 -19.79 1.89 -16.08
CA PHE A 28 -20.30 1.57 -17.41
C PHE A 28 -21.55 2.38 -17.81
N LYS A 29 -21.88 3.45 -17.06
CA LYS A 29 -23.06 4.30 -17.28
C LYS A 29 -22.68 5.74 -17.62
N SER A 30 -23.63 6.46 -18.22
CA SER A 30 -23.57 7.92 -18.37
C SER A 30 -23.98 8.63 -17.08
N ASN A 31 -23.54 9.88 -16.89
CA ASN A 31 -23.97 10.70 -15.74
C ASN A 31 -25.47 10.96 -15.74
N THR A 32 -26.09 11.07 -16.92
CA THR A 32 -27.55 11.22 -17.05
C THR A 32 -28.29 9.99 -16.54
N GLU A 33 -27.80 8.78 -16.82
CA GLU A 33 -28.40 7.55 -16.28
C GLU A 33 -28.19 7.46 -14.76
N ILE A 34 -26.98 7.75 -14.28
CA ILE A 34 -26.65 7.70 -12.85
C ILE A 34 -27.55 8.63 -12.03
N LEU A 35 -27.79 9.86 -12.52
CA LEU A 35 -28.58 10.86 -11.82
C LEU A 35 -30.09 10.74 -12.10
N GLY A 36 -30.48 10.08 -13.20
CA GLY A 36 -31.88 9.97 -13.64
C GLY A 36 -32.72 8.95 -12.87
N GLY A 37 -32.09 8.01 -12.16
CA GLY A 37 -32.82 7.04 -11.33
C GLY A 37 -31.98 5.83 -10.91
N LEU A 38 -32.55 4.99 -10.04
CA LEU A 38 -31.89 3.77 -9.56
C LEU A 38 -32.00 2.65 -10.62
N THR A 39 -31.00 2.51 -11.48
CA THR A 39 -30.90 1.37 -12.40
C THR A 39 -29.95 0.30 -11.85
N LEU A 40 -30.40 -0.95 -11.73
CA LEU A 40 -29.54 -2.03 -11.21
C LEU A 40 -28.45 -2.43 -12.21
N PHE A 41 -28.73 -2.38 -13.50
CA PHE A 41 -27.80 -2.67 -14.60
C PHE A 41 -27.73 -1.47 -15.54
N PRO A 42 -26.60 -1.26 -16.25
CA PRO A 42 -26.50 -0.22 -17.27
C PRO A 42 -27.58 -0.43 -18.32
N GLN A 43 -28.46 0.54 -18.49
CA GLN A 43 -29.44 0.51 -19.58
C GLN A 43 -28.75 0.82 -20.91
N ASP A 44 -27.84 1.81 -20.88
CA ASP A 44 -27.00 2.19 -22.02
C ASP A 44 -25.53 1.91 -21.69
N PHE A 45 -25.12 0.64 -21.87
CA PHE A 45 -23.76 0.22 -21.60
C PHE A 45 -22.74 1.05 -22.40
N THR A 46 -21.77 1.65 -21.71
CA THR A 46 -20.73 2.46 -22.34
C THR A 46 -19.34 2.23 -21.74
N LEU A 47 -18.31 2.36 -22.58
CA LEU A 47 -16.90 2.39 -22.20
C LEU A 47 -16.31 3.80 -22.27
N ALA A 48 -17.14 4.83 -22.48
CA ALA A 48 -16.69 6.21 -22.61
C ALA A 48 -15.85 6.68 -21.41
N ASN A 49 -16.26 6.32 -20.19
CA ASN A 49 -15.54 6.67 -18.96
C ASN A 49 -14.12 6.10 -18.94
N TYR A 50 -13.94 4.85 -19.35
CA TYR A 50 -12.62 4.22 -19.47
C TYR A 50 -11.81 4.83 -20.61
N LYS A 51 -12.46 5.17 -21.73
CA LYS A 51 -11.80 5.84 -22.86
C LYS A 51 -11.21 7.19 -22.41
N VAL A 52 -11.91 7.97 -21.59
CA VAL A 52 -11.36 9.21 -21.00
C VAL A 52 -10.05 8.92 -20.25
N ILE A 53 -10.05 7.92 -19.37
CA ILE A 53 -8.88 7.58 -18.54
C ILE A 53 -7.68 7.14 -19.38
N PHE A 54 -7.90 6.31 -20.40
CA PHE A 54 -6.82 5.75 -21.22
C PHE A 54 -6.36 6.67 -22.36
N THR A 55 -7.11 7.72 -22.69
CA THR A 55 -6.74 8.67 -23.76
C THR A 55 -6.25 10.00 -23.25
N ASP A 56 -6.64 10.43 -22.04
CA ASP A 56 -6.14 11.65 -21.41
C ASP A 56 -4.80 11.36 -20.68
N PRO A 57 -3.70 12.00 -21.10
CA PRO A 57 -2.39 11.86 -20.46
C PRO A 57 -2.42 12.09 -18.96
N SER A 58 -3.23 13.02 -18.48
CA SER A 58 -3.26 13.36 -17.07
C SER A 58 -3.87 12.26 -16.19
N TRP A 59 -4.69 11.39 -16.76
CA TRP A 59 -5.30 10.25 -16.06
C TRP A 59 -4.37 9.06 -15.97
N TYR A 60 -3.93 8.50 -17.11
CA TYR A 60 -3.08 7.31 -17.07
C TYR A 60 -1.69 7.59 -16.46
N THR A 61 -1.12 8.79 -16.65
CA THR A 61 0.12 9.15 -15.95
C THR A 61 -0.08 9.25 -14.44
N GLY A 62 -1.25 9.67 -13.96
CA GLY A 62 -1.59 9.63 -12.54
C GLY A 62 -1.50 8.23 -11.94
N TYR A 63 -1.99 7.21 -12.66
CA TYR A 63 -1.83 5.80 -12.24
C TYR A 63 -0.36 5.36 -12.25
N LEU A 64 0.36 5.68 -13.33
CA LEU A 64 1.77 5.29 -13.46
C LEU A 64 2.64 5.95 -12.39
N ASN A 65 2.40 7.23 -12.11
CA ASN A 65 3.07 7.98 -11.04
C ASN A 65 2.81 7.34 -9.69
N SER A 66 1.55 7.03 -9.38
CA SER A 66 1.18 6.34 -8.15
C SER A 66 1.83 4.98 -8.01
N LEU A 67 1.78 4.15 -9.05
CA LEU A 67 2.44 2.85 -9.02
C LEU A 67 3.95 2.98 -8.84
N TYR A 68 4.57 3.98 -9.47
CA TYR A 68 6.02 4.21 -9.40
C TYR A 68 6.46 4.60 -7.99
N TYR A 69 5.89 5.66 -7.39
CA TYR A 69 6.33 6.08 -6.06
C TYR A 69 5.96 5.06 -4.97
N VAL A 70 4.84 4.34 -5.11
CA VAL A 70 4.43 3.30 -4.16
C VAL A 70 5.40 2.12 -4.19
N SER A 71 5.78 1.69 -5.38
CA SER A 71 6.76 0.62 -5.56
C SER A 71 8.13 1.03 -5.02
N LEU A 72 8.56 2.26 -5.31
CA LEU A 72 9.81 2.82 -4.80
C LEU A 72 9.81 2.90 -3.27
N ASN A 73 8.76 3.42 -2.65
CA ASN A 73 8.59 3.43 -1.19
C ASN A 73 8.65 2.02 -0.61
N THR A 74 8.00 1.04 -1.25
CA THR A 74 7.95 -0.34 -0.74
C THR A 74 9.36 -0.96 -0.75
N VAL A 75 10.11 -0.77 -1.83
CA VAL A 75 11.49 -1.26 -1.96
C VAL A 75 12.42 -0.58 -0.95
N ILE A 76 12.36 0.75 -0.82
CA ILE A 76 13.18 1.50 0.15
C ILE A 76 12.83 1.04 1.57
N SER A 77 11.54 0.96 1.90
CA SER A 77 11.08 0.57 3.24
C SER A 77 11.57 -0.82 3.62
N LEU A 78 11.46 -1.82 2.72
CA LEU A 78 11.97 -3.17 2.97
C LEU A 78 13.49 -3.21 3.09
N SER A 79 14.20 -2.48 2.24
CA SER A 79 15.67 -2.44 2.23
C SER A 79 16.23 -1.92 3.54
N VAL A 80 15.56 -0.92 4.15
CA VAL A 80 15.93 -0.36 5.46
C VAL A 80 15.42 -1.22 6.60
N ALA A 81 14.18 -1.71 6.51
CA ALA A 81 13.54 -2.41 7.61
C ALA A 81 14.09 -3.81 7.85
N LEU A 82 14.53 -4.53 6.81
CA LEU A 82 15.13 -5.86 6.93
C LEU A 82 16.35 -5.91 7.87
N PRO A 83 17.42 -5.13 7.64
CA PRO A 83 18.57 -5.12 8.54
C PRO A 83 18.23 -4.55 9.92
N ALA A 84 17.36 -3.54 9.99
CA ALA A 84 16.95 -2.94 11.27
C ALA A 84 16.17 -3.93 12.14
N ALA A 85 15.19 -4.63 11.58
CA ALA A 85 14.42 -5.67 12.28
C ALA A 85 15.30 -6.82 12.74
N TYR A 86 16.28 -7.23 11.92
CA TYR A 86 17.24 -8.25 12.32
C TYR A 86 18.06 -7.79 13.52
N ALA A 87 18.52 -6.54 13.51
CA ALA A 87 19.27 -5.99 14.63
C ALA A 87 18.46 -5.95 15.93
N PHE A 88 17.19 -5.52 15.86
CA PHE A 88 16.29 -5.52 17.03
C PHE A 88 15.95 -6.94 17.53
N SER A 89 15.86 -7.92 16.63
CA SER A 89 15.56 -9.31 17.00
C SER A 89 16.76 -10.02 17.63
N ARG A 90 17.98 -9.75 17.15
CA ARG A 90 19.19 -10.50 17.54
C ARG A 90 20.05 -9.83 18.58
N TYR A 91 20.19 -8.50 18.52
CA TYR A 91 21.10 -7.77 19.39
C TYR A 91 20.34 -7.06 20.50
N ARG A 92 20.96 -7.02 21.68
CA ARG A 92 20.59 -6.10 22.76
C ARG A 92 21.64 -5.01 22.81
N PHE A 93 21.22 -3.76 22.67
CA PHE A 93 22.10 -2.61 22.75
C PHE A 93 21.47 -1.53 23.63
N LEU A 94 22.29 -0.59 24.09
CA LEU A 94 21.83 0.44 25.01
C LEU A 94 20.73 1.29 24.35
N GLY A 95 19.53 1.29 24.93
CA GLY A 95 18.39 2.07 24.44
C GLY A 95 17.57 1.41 23.33
N ASP A 96 17.81 0.15 22.99
CA ASP A 96 17.06 -0.62 22.00
C ASP A 96 15.52 -0.49 22.13
N LYS A 97 14.99 -0.66 23.33
CA LYS A 97 13.54 -0.54 23.62
C LYS A 97 13.01 0.87 23.41
N HIS A 98 13.79 1.88 23.81
CA HIS A 98 13.40 3.28 23.64
C HIS A 98 13.42 3.69 22.16
N LEU A 99 14.44 3.24 21.42
CA LEU A 99 14.54 3.48 19.98
C LEU A 99 13.40 2.78 19.23
N PHE A 100 13.10 1.53 19.56
CA PHE A 100 11.99 0.79 18.96
C PHE A 100 10.64 1.43 19.28
N PHE A 101 10.43 1.87 20.52
CA PHE A 101 9.24 2.61 20.91
C PHE A 101 9.12 3.94 20.16
N TRP A 102 10.19 4.73 20.10
CA TRP A 102 10.24 5.99 19.35
C TRP A 102 9.98 5.78 17.85
N LEU A 103 10.48 4.70 17.28
CA LEU A 103 10.20 4.35 15.89
C LEU A 103 8.69 4.15 15.70
N LEU A 104 8.03 3.41 16.59
CA LEU A 104 6.59 3.16 16.55
C LEU A 104 5.74 4.43 16.77
N THR A 105 6.18 5.37 17.61
CA THR A 105 5.40 6.60 17.85
C THR A 105 5.31 7.49 16.61
N ASN A 106 6.32 7.48 15.72
CA ASN A 106 6.25 8.19 14.44
C ASN A 106 5.07 7.71 13.57
N ARG A 107 4.69 6.42 13.67
CA ARG A 107 3.53 5.87 12.96
C ARG A 107 2.20 6.39 13.49
N MET A 108 2.15 6.81 14.76
CA MET A 108 0.93 7.30 15.42
C MET A 108 0.68 8.78 15.13
N ALA A 109 1.68 9.50 14.63
CA ALA A 109 1.55 10.91 14.33
C ALA A 109 0.65 11.14 13.09
N PRO A 110 -0.23 12.15 13.10
CA PRO A 110 -1.07 12.47 11.96
C PRO A 110 -0.22 12.99 10.79
N PRO A 111 -0.36 12.45 9.56
CA PRO A 111 0.43 12.88 8.40
C PRO A 111 0.34 14.38 8.09
N ALA A 112 -0.79 15.01 8.43
CA ALA A 112 -1.04 16.43 8.21
C ALA A 112 0.01 17.35 8.86
N VAL A 113 0.55 16.96 10.01
CA VAL A 113 1.55 17.76 10.76
C VAL A 113 2.87 17.87 9.99
N PHE A 114 3.18 16.90 9.13
CA PHE A 114 4.43 16.86 8.38
C PHE A 114 4.35 17.55 7.02
N LEU A 115 3.16 18.00 6.59
CA LEU A 115 2.97 18.59 5.27
C LEU A 115 3.83 19.81 5.03
N LEU A 116 3.74 20.81 5.92
CA LEU A 116 4.49 22.07 5.77
C LEU A 116 6.01 21.85 5.87
N PRO A 117 6.53 21.09 6.86
CA PRO A 117 7.96 20.76 6.92
C PRO A 117 8.48 20.05 5.66
N PHE A 118 7.78 19.02 5.17
CA PHE A 118 8.21 18.32 3.94
C PHE A 118 8.13 19.23 2.72
N PHE A 119 7.07 20.03 2.59
CA PHE A 119 6.92 20.96 1.49
C PHE A 119 8.07 21.97 1.46
N GLN A 120 8.40 22.59 2.60
CA GLN A 120 9.50 23.55 2.71
C GLN A 120 10.86 22.91 2.42
N LEU A 121 11.14 21.75 3.01
CA LEU A 121 12.40 21.02 2.82
C LEU A 121 12.58 20.59 1.37
N TYR A 122 11.57 19.95 0.78
CA TYR A 122 11.67 19.43 -0.59
C TYR A 122 11.68 20.56 -1.62
N SER A 123 11.03 21.68 -1.34
CA SER A 123 11.14 22.86 -2.20
C SER A 123 12.55 23.47 -2.14
N SER A 124 13.18 23.54 -0.96
CA SER A 124 14.50 24.17 -0.81
C SER A 124 15.64 23.35 -1.42
N ILE A 125 15.53 22.02 -1.41
CA ILE A 125 16.54 21.11 -1.98
C ILE A 125 16.21 20.64 -3.41
N GLY A 126 15.12 21.16 -4.02
CA GLY A 126 14.74 20.83 -5.41
C GLY A 126 14.15 19.43 -5.61
N LEU A 127 13.61 18.81 -4.56
CA LEU A 127 12.96 17.49 -4.61
C LEU A 127 11.45 17.56 -4.86
N PHE A 128 10.85 18.75 -4.79
CA PHE A 128 9.42 18.98 -5.02
C PHE A 128 8.96 18.46 -6.40
N ASP A 129 7.75 17.91 -6.46
CA ASP A 129 7.14 17.35 -7.67
C ASP A 129 7.94 16.18 -8.29
N THR A 130 8.56 15.36 -7.45
CA THR A 130 9.25 14.13 -7.87
C THR A 130 8.66 12.90 -7.19
N HIS A 131 8.77 11.73 -7.84
CA HIS A 131 8.31 10.47 -7.25
C HIS A 131 9.10 10.08 -6.00
N ILE A 132 10.40 10.42 -5.95
CA ILE A 132 11.26 10.13 -4.81
C ILE A 132 10.86 10.96 -3.58
N ALA A 133 10.41 12.21 -3.74
CA ALA A 133 9.88 13.00 -2.63
C ALA A 133 8.70 12.29 -1.95
N VAL A 134 7.72 11.83 -2.73
CA VAL A 134 6.57 11.10 -2.21
C VAL A 134 7.00 9.79 -1.55
N ALA A 135 7.89 9.03 -2.21
CA ALA A 135 8.37 7.76 -1.68
C ALA A 135 9.07 7.91 -0.32
N LEU A 136 9.95 8.91 -0.18
CA LEU A 136 10.66 9.20 1.06
C LEU A 136 9.72 9.72 2.16
N ALA A 137 8.75 10.58 1.81
CA ALA A 137 7.75 11.03 2.77
C ALA A 137 6.91 9.87 3.33
N HIS A 138 6.58 8.89 2.49
CA HIS A 138 5.86 7.69 2.94
C HIS A 138 6.71 6.74 3.79
N CYS A 139 8.03 6.70 3.56
CA CYS A 139 8.96 5.90 4.36
C CYS A 139 8.94 6.29 5.84
N LEU A 140 8.67 7.57 6.17
CA LEU A 140 8.53 8.04 7.55
C LEU A 140 7.54 7.18 8.36
N PHE A 141 6.46 6.73 7.73
CA PHE A 141 5.44 5.91 8.37
C PHE A 141 5.59 4.42 8.06
N ASN A 142 6.04 4.08 6.86
CA ASN A 142 6.13 2.69 6.42
C ASN A 142 7.34 1.96 7.00
N VAL A 143 8.48 2.62 7.21
CA VAL A 143 9.66 1.99 7.81
C VAL A 143 9.38 1.52 9.24
N PRO A 144 8.78 2.33 10.15
CA PRO A 144 8.39 1.86 11.47
C PRO A 144 7.51 0.62 11.47
N LEU A 145 6.46 0.62 10.63
CA LEU A 145 5.55 -0.51 10.50
C LEU A 145 6.28 -1.74 9.96
N ALA A 146 7.14 -1.55 8.95
CA ALA A 146 7.90 -2.62 8.34
C ALA A 146 8.88 -3.27 9.33
N VAL A 147 9.60 -2.46 10.11
CA VAL A 147 10.51 -2.94 11.16
C VAL A 147 9.73 -3.74 12.19
N TRP A 148 8.58 -3.23 12.64
CA TRP A 148 7.75 -3.90 13.64
C TRP A 148 7.21 -5.25 13.16
N ILE A 149 6.67 -5.32 11.94
CA ILE A 149 6.18 -6.59 11.38
C ILE A 149 7.35 -7.57 11.22
N LEU A 150 8.45 -7.14 10.58
CA LEU A 150 9.59 -8.02 10.32
C LEU A 150 10.25 -8.50 11.60
N GLU A 151 10.38 -7.65 12.63
CA GLU A 151 10.95 -8.03 13.92
C GLU A 151 10.15 -9.18 14.54
N GLY A 152 8.81 -9.11 14.54
CA GLY A 152 7.96 -10.18 15.04
C GLY A 152 8.16 -11.53 14.31
N PHE A 153 8.35 -11.50 12.98
CA PHE A 153 8.67 -12.71 12.21
C PHE A 153 10.09 -13.23 12.48
N MET A 154 11.07 -12.33 12.56
CA MET A 154 12.47 -12.69 12.78
C MET A 154 12.71 -13.23 14.19
N SER A 155 12.00 -12.72 15.19
CA SER A 155 12.06 -13.19 16.57
C SER A 155 11.46 -14.59 16.76
N GLY A 156 10.61 -15.04 15.83
CA GLY A 156 10.14 -16.43 15.76
C GLY A 156 11.15 -17.42 15.15
N VAL A 157 12.22 -16.94 14.51
CA VAL A 157 13.28 -17.78 13.95
C VAL A 157 14.26 -18.18 15.07
N PRO A 158 14.49 -19.49 15.31
CA PRO A 158 15.45 -19.96 16.33
C PRO A 158 16.86 -19.38 16.10
N LYS A 159 17.54 -18.99 17.19
CA LYS A 159 18.88 -18.36 17.11
C LYS A 159 19.96 -19.34 16.67
N GLU A 160 19.72 -20.63 16.83
CA GLU A 160 20.57 -21.75 16.43
C GLU A 160 20.83 -21.73 14.91
N ILE A 161 19.94 -21.14 14.12
CA ILE A 161 20.13 -20.95 12.68
C ILE A 161 21.30 -20.01 12.40
N ASP A 162 21.41 -18.91 13.16
CA ASP A 162 22.50 -17.94 13.08
C ASP A 162 23.84 -18.60 13.51
N GLU A 163 23.82 -19.38 14.58
CA GLU A 163 24.99 -20.10 15.11
C GLU A 163 25.49 -21.18 14.14
N THR A 164 24.58 -21.96 13.57
CA THR A 164 24.91 -23.01 12.59
C THR A 164 25.53 -22.41 11.34
N ALA A 165 24.96 -21.32 10.83
CA ALA A 165 25.52 -20.63 9.66
C ALA A 165 26.93 -20.06 9.94
N TYR A 166 27.19 -19.58 11.15
CA TYR A 166 28.51 -19.14 11.56
C TYR A 166 29.52 -20.31 11.61
N ILE A 167 29.13 -21.46 12.17
CA ILE A 167 29.96 -22.69 12.19
C ILE A 167 30.24 -23.18 10.77
N ASP A 168 29.27 -23.10 9.86
CA ASP A 168 29.41 -23.43 8.44
C ASP A 168 30.27 -22.41 7.65
N GLY A 169 30.80 -21.37 8.32
CA GLY A 169 31.71 -20.39 7.74
C GLY A 169 31.02 -19.38 6.81
N TYR A 170 29.70 -19.20 6.92
CA TYR A 170 29.03 -18.14 6.15
C TYR A 170 29.41 -16.75 6.67
N SER A 171 29.77 -15.85 5.75
CA SER A 171 29.83 -14.42 6.05
C SER A 171 28.42 -13.87 6.30
N PHE A 172 28.30 -12.86 7.16
CA PHE A 172 27.01 -12.31 7.56
C PHE A 172 26.12 -11.88 6.37
N PRO A 173 26.58 -11.08 5.38
CA PRO A 173 25.74 -10.70 4.25
C PRO A 173 25.25 -11.90 3.44
N LYS A 174 26.10 -12.93 3.29
CA LYS A 174 25.77 -14.15 2.55
C LYS A 174 24.75 -15.00 3.31
N PHE A 175 24.92 -15.17 4.61
CA PHE A 175 23.93 -15.79 5.50
C PHE A 175 22.59 -15.06 5.42
N PHE A 176 22.62 -13.74 5.61
CA PHE A 176 21.42 -12.92 5.66
C PHE A 176 20.59 -13.04 4.38
N VAL A 177 21.23 -12.89 3.21
CA VAL A 177 20.52 -12.93 1.94
C VAL A 177 20.14 -14.34 1.51
N LYS A 178 21.04 -15.33 1.68
CA LYS A 178 20.85 -16.67 1.11
C LYS A 178 20.05 -17.62 2.01
N ILE A 179 20.12 -17.43 3.33
CA ILE A 179 19.53 -18.35 4.30
C ILE A 179 18.39 -17.63 5.04
N PHE A 180 18.67 -16.47 5.62
CA PHE A 180 17.73 -15.83 6.54
C PHE A 180 16.52 -15.20 5.82
N ILE A 181 16.75 -14.42 4.76
CA ILE A 181 15.67 -13.79 3.97
C ILE A 181 14.63 -14.80 3.45
N PRO A 182 15.03 -15.94 2.83
CA PRO A 182 14.06 -16.96 2.39
C PRO A 182 13.23 -17.55 3.53
N LEU A 183 13.82 -17.70 4.72
CA LEU A 183 13.15 -18.27 5.89
C LEU A 183 12.00 -17.39 6.39
N ILE A 184 12.19 -16.06 6.35
CA ILE A 184 11.16 -15.08 6.73
C ILE A 184 10.34 -14.58 5.54
N GLY A 185 10.38 -15.27 4.39
CA GLY A 185 9.73 -14.82 3.16
C GLY A 185 8.23 -14.49 3.32
N SER A 186 7.53 -15.19 4.23
CA SER A 186 6.14 -14.85 4.59
C SER A 186 6.02 -13.49 5.26
N GLY A 187 6.93 -13.16 6.18
CA GLY A 187 6.99 -11.85 6.82
C GLY A 187 7.29 -10.74 5.81
N ILE A 188 8.24 -10.97 4.90
CA ILE A 188 8.56 -10.01 3.83
C ILE A 188 7.35 -9.74 2.94
N GLY A 189 6.62 -10.80 2.54
CA GLY A 189 5.39 -10.65 1.77
C GLY A 189 4.36 -9.79 2.48
N VAL A 190 4.05 -10.11 3.75
CA VAL A 190 3.10 -9.35 4.57
C VAL A 190 3.53 -7.89 4.72
N THR A 191 4.80 -7.64 5.00
CA THR A 191 5.35 -6.28 5.11
C THR A 191 5.24 -5.53 3.80
N ALA A 192 5.61 -6.14 2.67
CA ALA A 192 5.49 -5.54 1.34
C ALA A 192 4.03 -5.16 1.02
N PHE A 193 3.08 -6.03 1.35
CA PHE A 193 1.65 -5.76 1.21
C PHE A 193 1.24 -4.51 1.98
N PHE A 194 1.60 -4.42 3.27
CA PHE A 194 1.22 -3.26 4.08
C PHE A 194 1.90 -1.97 3.60
N CYS A 195 3.21 -2.00 3.29
CA CYS A 195 3.93 -0.84 2.75
C CYS A 195 3.30 -0.35 1.44
N PHE A 196 2.96 -1.27 0.54
CA PHE A 196 2.29 -0.95 -0.72
C PHE A 196 0.91 -0.34 -0.45
N MET A 197 0.07 -1.03 0.32
CA MET A 197 -1.31 -0.62 0.55
C MET A 197 -1.40 0.73 1.25
N PHE A 198 -0.58 0.97 2.28
CA PHE A 198 -0.57 2.26 2.97
C PHE A 198 -0.09 3.38 2.07
N SER A 199 0.94 3.16 1.27
CA SER A 199 1.43 4.16 0.32
C SER A 199 0.45 4.38 -0.85
N TRP A 200 -0.30 3.35 -1.25
CA TRP A 200 -1.24 3.39 -2.39
C TRP A 200 -2.47 4.26 -2.08
N VAL A 201 -2.95 4.21 -0.84
CA VAL A 201 -4.12 4.99 -0.41
C VAL A 201 -3.75 6.36 0.19
N GLU A 202 -2.45 6.64 0.39
CA GLU A 202 -1.99 7.93 0.92
C GLU A 202 -2.17 9.01 -0.15
N LEU A 203 -3.02 10.00 0.17
CA LEU A 203 -3.32 11.13 -0.69
C LEU A 203 -2.70 12.43 -0.18
N LEU A 204 -2.60 12.62 1.14
CA LEU A 204 -2.40 13.93 1.73
C LEU A 204 -0.98 14.44 1.48
N LEU A 205 0.03 13.60 1.72
CA LEU A 205 1.43 13.91 1.43
C LEU A 205 1.67 13.89 -0.07
N ALA A 206 1.19 12.83 -0.76
CA ALA A 206 1.39 12.70 -2.20
C ALA A 206 0.84 13.90 -2.99
N ARG A 207 -0.34 14.41 -2.64
CA ARG A 207 -0.94 15.60 -3.28
C ARG A 207 -0.23 16.89 -2.93
N THR A 208 0.24 17.04 -1.69
CA THR A 208 0.89 18.28 -1.22
C THR A 208 2.31 18.44 -1.76
N LEU A 209 3.02 17.33 -1.99
CA LEU A 209 4.41 17.33 -2.43
C LEU A 209 4.57 17.28 -3.96
N THR A 210 3.46 17.28 -4.70
CA THR A 210 3.45 17.18 -6.17
C THR A 210 2.55 18.22 -6.81
N SER A 211 2.78 18.48 -8.09
CA SER A 211 2.03 19.45 -8.87
C SER A 211 1.61 18.86 -10.23
N VAL A 212 2.58 18.55 -11.08
CA VAL A 212 2.35 18.09 -12.46
C VAL A 212 3.06 16.77 -12.73
N ASN A 213 4.37 16.70 -12.46
CA ASN A 213 5.22 15.60 -12.92
C ASN A 213 4.97 14.29 -12.17
N ALA A 214 4.83 14.34 -10.84
CA ALA A 214 4.65 13.16 -9.99
C ALA A 214 3.24 13.07 -9.40
N LYS A 215 2.27 13.76 -10.00
CA LYS A 215 0.91 13.88 -9.48
C LYS A 215 0.24 12.50 -9.27
N PRO A 216 -0.33 12.22 -8.09
CA PRO A 216 -0.95 10.92 -7.80
C PRO A 216 -2.35 10.80 -8.41
N ILE A 217 -2.76 9.57 -8.74
CA ILE A 217 -4.12 9.29 -9.26
C ILE A 217 -5.22 9.83 -8.34
N ALA A 218 -5.05 9.71 -7.03
CA ALA A 218 -6.04 10.18 -6.08
C ALA A 218 -6.25 11.72 -6.15
N ALA A 219 -5.22 12.49 -6.54
CA ALA A 219 -5.35 13.94 -6.80
C ALA A 219 -5.88 14.25 -8.21
N VAL A 220 -5.73 13.33 -9.16
CA VAL A 220 -6.37 13.46 -10.48
C VAL A 220 -7.88 13.20 -10.37
N MET A 221 -8.28 12.21 -9.57
CA MET A 221 -9.69 11.89 -9.32
C MET A 221 -10.48 13.08 -8.76
N THR A 222 -9.87 14.01 -8.02
CA THR A 222 -10.58 15.20 -7.54
C THR A 222 -11.00 16.16 -8.65
N ARG A 223 -10.46 16.01 -9.87
CA ARG A 223 -10.85 16.83 -11.03
C ARG A 223 -12.24 16.52 -11.57
N THR A 224 -12.81 15.37 -11.22
CA THR A 224 -14.19 15.04 -11.61
C THR A 224 -15.20 15.95 -10.94
N VAL A 225 -14.80 16.64 -9.86
CA VAL A 225 -15.61 17.66 -9.18
C VAL A 225 -15.33 19.02 -9.82
N SER A 226 -16.37 19.62 -10.40
CA SER A 226 -16.30 20.91 -11.10
C SER A 226 -17.48 21.80 -10.75
N ALA A 227 -17.44 23.07 -11.17
CA ALA A 227 -18.59 23.99 -11.02
C ALA A 227 -19.84 23.51 -11.78
N SER A 228 -19.66 22.73 -12.86
CA SER A 228 -20.73 22.09 -13.64
C SER A 228 -21.28 20.80 -13.02
N GLY A 229 -20.74 20.36 -11.88
CA GLY A 229 -21.14 19.13 -11.20
C GLY A 229 -20.02 18.09 -11.14
N ILE A 230 -20.41 16.85 -10.78
CA ILE A 230 -19.49 15.73 -10.60
C ILE A 230 -19.64 14.76 -11.77
N ASP A 231 -18.50 14.39 -12.38
CA ASP A 231 -18.45 13.28 -13.33
C ASP A 231 -18.39 11.93 -12.59
N TRP A 232 -19.57 11.42 -12.24
CA TRP A 232 -19.74 10.17 -11.51
C TRP A 232 -19.26 8.95 -12.29
N GLY A 233 -19.51 8.92 -13.61
CA GLY A 233 -19.10 7.82 -14.48
C GLY A 233 -17.58 7.68 -14.54
N VAL A 234 -16.88 8.79 -14.80
CA VAL A 234 -15.40 8.81 -14.84
C VAL A 234 -14.82 8.54 -13.46
N LEU A 235 -15.38 9.12 -12.39
CA LEU A 235 -14.93 8.87 -11.03
C LEU A 235 -15.08 7.39 -10.63
N ALA A 236 -16.20 6.76 -11.02
CA ALA A 236 -16.45 5.35 -10.78
C ALA A 236 -15.48 4.45 -11.55
N ALA A 237 -15.26 4.72 -12.84
CA ALA A 237 -14.27 3.99 -13.65
C ALA A 237 -12.85 4.12 -13.09
N ALA A 238 -12.48 5.32 -12.64
CA ALA A 238 -11.20 5.52 -11.98
C ALA A 238 -11.09 4.73 -10.67
N GLY A 239 -12.15 4.74 -9.85
CA GLY A 239 -12.23 3.95 -8.62
C GLY A 239 -12.12 2.44 -8.87
N VAL A 240 -12.73 1.91 -9.94
CA VAL A 240 -12.58 0.49 -10.32
C VAL A 240 -11.12 0.17 -10.64
N LEU A 241 -10.46 1.01 -11.43
CA LEU A 241 -9.06 0.79 -11.79
C LEU A 241 -8.10 0.91 -10.59
N THR A 242 -8.41 1.73 -9.58
CA THR A 242 -7.57 1.81 -8.37
C THR A 242 -7.68 0.58 -7.46
N ILE A 243 -8.73 -0.23 -7.60
CA ILE A 243 -8.88 -1.51 -6.89
C ILE A 243 -7.91 -2.56 -7.46
N LEU A 244 -7.61 -2.51 -8.77
CA LEU A 244 -6.82 -3.56 -9.45
C LEU A 244 -5.42 -3.76 -8.86
N PRO A 245 -4.59 -2.71 -8.61
CA PRO A 245 -3.28 -2.90 -8.00
C PRO A 245 -3.38 -3.54 -6.61
N GLY A 246 -4.32 -3.11 -5.78
CA GLY A 246 -4.56 -3.69 -4.46
C GLY A 246 -4.92 -5.19 -4.55
N MET A 247 -5.81 -5.55 -5.47
CA MET A 247 -6.17 -6.95 -5.73
C MET A 247 -4.97 -7.79 -6.19
N LEU A 248 -4.12 -7.25 -7.05
CA LEU A 248 -2.91 -7.95 -7.53
C LEU A 248 -1.92 -8.21 -6.40
N VAL A 249 -1.71 -7.23 -5.51
CA VAL A 249 -0.83 -7.40 -4.35
C VAL A 249 -1.43 -8.42 -3.37
N ILE A 250 -2.74 -8.38 -3.09
CA ILE A 250 -3.41 -9.40 -2.28
C ILE A 250 -3.23 -10.78 -2.90
N TRP A 251 -3.44 -10.91 -4.21
CA TRP A 251 -3.28 -12.17 -4.93
C TRP A 251 -1.84 -12.69 -4.77
N PHE A 252 -0.82 -11.86 -4.91
CA PHE A 252 0.58 -12.24 -4.72
C PHE A 252 0.89 -12.68 -3.28
N VAL A 253 0.33 -11.97 -2.31
CA VAL A 253 0.69 -12.10 -0.89
C VAL A 253 -0.19 -13.12 -0.15
N ARG A 254 -1.35 -13.55 -0.69
CA ARG A 254 -2.31 -14.44 0.00
C ARG A 254 -1.68 -15.69 0.64
N ASN A 255 -0.71 -16.32 -0.03
CA ASN A 255 -0.03 -17.53 0.47
C ASN A 255 0.93 -17.22 1.63
N HIS A 256 1.44 -15.99 1.69
CA HIS A 256 2.32 -15.47 2.73
C HIS A 256 1.53 -14.96 3.94
N VAL A 257 0.44 -14.21 3.71
CA VAL A 257 -0.49 -13.73 4.75
C VAL A 257 -1.12 -14.88 5.52
N ALA A 258 -1.61 -15.90 4.81
CA ALA A 258 -2.25 -17.05 5.45
C ALA A 258 -1.30 -17.82 6.39
N LYS A 259 -0.01 -17.89 6.05
CA LYS A 259 1.02 -18.50 6.90
C LYS A 259 1.43 -17.60 8.07
N GLY A 260 1.50 -16.29 7.84
CA GLY A 260 1.83 -15.31 8.87
C GLY A 260 0.83 -15.29 10.03
N PHE A 261 -0.47 -15.36 9.74
CA PHE A 261 -1.50 -15.46 10.79
C PHE A 261 -1.56 -16.84 11.46
N ALA A 262 -1.08 -17.90 10.80
CA ALA A 262 -1.05 -19.24 11.37
C ALA A 262 0.06 -19.41 12.42
N LEU A 263 1.20 -18.72 12.26
CA LEU A 263 2.31 -18.75 13.21
C LEU A 263 2.05 -17.94 14.49
N GLY A 264 1.12 -16.98 14.45
CA GLY A 264 0.71 -16.18 15.62
C GLY A 264 -0.39 -16.81 16.48
N ARG A 265 -0.79 -18.06 16.22
CA ARG A 265 -1.77 -18.77 17.06
C ARG A 265 -1.06 -19.47 18.21
N VAL A 266 -1.27 -18.91 19.41
CA VAL A 266 -1.30 -19.66 20.67
C VAL A 266 -2.45 -20.67 20.64
#